data_AF-A0A538PAD8-F1
#
_entry.id   AF-A0A538PAD8-F1
#
_cell.length_a   1.000
_cell.length_b   1.000
_cell.length_c   1.000
_cell.angle_alpha   90.00
_cell.angle_beta   90.00
_cell.angle_gamma   90.00
#
_symmetry.space_group_name_H-M   'P 1'
#
loop_
_entity.id
_entity.type
_entity.pdbx_description
1 polymer ?
#
loop_
_entity_poly.entity_id
_entity_poly.type
_entity_poly.pdbx_seq_one_letter_code
_entity_poly.pdbx_strand_id
1 'polypeptide(L)'
;MMGLNDLQEERLMNRLGPEDYQSNRHIRKILNLAQAFKGDVFYDLGCGRGQLCVVAVAEFGVKRAVGIELHRGRAAKAAERIQEMGLTSRIEIRNEDFMESDLHDATIVYCGLGEVDEDVALFGRKLKTGCRIVSLFLPFVGILPAAADYPFYLMKVPFRKTKDVSLWTSKVLFTDASVEDLYQELDTDREYRYDKRTFKRMMKKRFPSL
;
A
#
# COMPACT_ATOMS: atom_id res chain seq x y z
N MET A 1 -7.22 14.96 -20.31
CA MET A 1 -7.73 14.30 -19.09
C MET A 1 -8.28 15.44 -18.25
N MET A 2 -9.60 15.58 -18.12
CA MET A 2 -10.15 16.64 -17.26
C MET A 2 -10.01 16.15 -15.82
N GLY A 3 -9.05 16.72 -15.08
CA GLY A 3 -9.06 16.61 -13.62
C GLY A 3 -10.34 17.20 -13.06
N LEU A 4 -10.67 16.85 -11.82
CA LEU A 4 -11.74 17.54 -11.09
C LEU A 4 -11.39 19.03 -11.05
N ASN A 5 -12.37 19.91 -11.32
CA ASN A 5 -12.17 21.33 -11.06
C ASN A 5 -12.16 21.60 -9.55
N ASP A 6 -11.62 22.75 -9.12
CA ASP A 6 -11.44 23.10 -7.70
C ASP A 6 -12.73 22.93 -6.87
N LEU A 7 -13.90 23.26 -7.43
CA LEU A 7 -15.20 23.08 -6.79
C LEU A 7 -15.60 21.60 -6.63
N GLN A 8 -15.26 20.75 -7.59
CA GLN A 8 -15.49 19.31 -7.51
C GLN A 8 -14.53 18.65 -6.52
N GLU A 9 -13.28 19.10 -6.48
CA GLU A 9 -12.29 18.63 -5.52
C GLU A 9 -12.67 19.04 -4.09
N GLU A 10 -13.06 20.30 -3.86
CA GLU A 10 -13.54 20.78 -2.55
C GLU A 10 -14.77 20.00 -2.08
N ARG A 11 -15.75 19.77 -2.98
CA ARG A 11 -16.92 18.93 -2.69
C ARG A 11 -16.52 17.50 -2.37
N LEU A 12 -15.55 16.94 -3.09
CA LEU A 12 -15.04 15.61 -2.80
C LEU A 12 -14.36 15.57 -1.43
N MET A 13 -13.49 16.53 -1.12
CA MET A 13 -12.79 16.64 0.17
C MET A 13 -13.77 16.76 1.34
N ASN A 14 -14.81 17.59 1.19
CA ASN A 14 -15.87 17.70 2.19
C ASN A 14 -16.60 16.36 2.40
N ARG A 15 -16.74 15.55 1.35
CA ARG A 15 -17.30 14.20 1.43
C ARG A 15 -16.29 13.16 1.94
N LEU A 16 -14.98 13.38 1.75
CA LEU A 16 -13.92 12.51 2.26
C LEU A 16 -13.95 12.40 3.80
N GLY A 17 -14.54 13.37 4.49
CA GLY A 17 -14.64 13.35 5.94
C GLY A 17 -13.26 13.45 6.61
N PRO A 18 -13.14 13.19 7.92
CA PRO A 18 -11.85 13.29 8.60
C PRO A 18 -10.87 12.27 8.04
N GLU A 19 -9.59 12.62 8.01
CA GLU A 19 -8.52 11.70 7.63
C GLU A 19 -8.58 10.44 8.50
N ASP A 20 -8.41 9.28 7.86
CA ASP A 20 -8.32 7.99 8.56
C ASP A 20 -6.84 7.70 8.87
N TYR A 21 -6.30 6.55 8.48
CA TYR A 21 -4.90 6.21 8.70
C TYR A 21 -3.94 6.97 7.79
N GLN A 22 -4.32 7.24 6.54
CA GLN A 22 -3.51 8.02 5.59
C GLN A 22 -4.14 9.39 5.36
N SER A 23 -3.30 10.43 5.46
CA SER A 23 -3.70 11.80 5.12
C SER A 23 -4.03 11.91 3.63
N ASN A 24 -4.81 12.93 3.24
CA ASN A 24 -5.13 13.18 1.84
C ASN A 24 -3.88 13.40 0.97
N ARG A 25 -2.82 13.97 1.57
CA ARG A 25 -1.50 14.12 0.94
C ARG A 25 -0.82 12.76 0.73
N HIS A 26 -0.85 11.88 1.73
CA HIS A 26 -0.27 10.54 1.63
C HIS A 26 -0.98 9.67 0.60
N ILE A 27 -2.31 9.77 0.49
CA ILE A 27 -3.08 9.05 -0.52
C ILE A 27 -2.61 9.42 -1.94
N ARG A 28 -2.49 10.71 -2.23
CA ARG A 28 -1.98 11.19 -3.53
C ARG A 28 -0.54 10.74 -3.77
N LYS A 29 0.28 10.74 -2.72
CA LYS A 29 1.67 10.26 -2.76
C LYS A 29 1.76 8.77 -3.13
N ILE A 30 0.95 7.92 -2.50
CA ILE A 30 0.82 6.48 -2.83
C ILE A 30 0.47 6.30 -4.31
N LEU A 31 -0.58 6.98 -4.78
CA LEU A 31 -1.09 6.83 -6.14
C LEU A 31 -0.14 7.40 -7.21
N ASN A 32 0.52 8.52 -6.92
CA ASN A 32 1.58 9.08 -7.78
C ASN A 32 2.80 8.17 -7.84
N LEU A 33 3.27 7.66 -6.70
CA LEU A 33 4.39 6.72 -6.63
C LEU A 33 4.09 5.44 -7.44
N ALA A 34 2.85 4.94 -7.36
CA ALA A 34 2.39 3.82 -8.16
C ALA A 34 2.17 4.16 -9.64
N GLN A 35 2.24 5.44 -10.03
CA GLN A 35 1.92 5.93 -11.37
C GLN A 35 0.52 5.46 -11.81
N ALA A 36 -0.47 5.66 -10.93
CA ALA A 36 -1.84 5.25 -11.18
C ALA A 36 -2.43 5.96 -12.41
N PHE A 37 -3.12 5.21 -13.25
CA PHE A 37 -3.78 5.75 -14.45
C PHE A 37 -5.14 5.08 -14.70
N LYS A 38 -5.87 5.62 -15.68
CA LYS A 38 -7.26 5.21 -15.99
C LYS A 38 -7.47 3.74 -16.40
N GLY A 39 -6.41 3.00 -16.70
CA GLY A 39 -6.48 1.57 -17.00
C GLY A 39 -6.34 0.67 -15.78
N ASP A 40 -6.02 1.24 -14.62
CA ASP A 40 -5.68 0.47 -13.43
C ASP A 40 -6.90 -0.07 -12.68
N VAL A 41 -6.69 -1.24 -12.07
CA VAL A 41 -7.54 -1.80 -11.03
C VAL A 41 -6.77 -1.69 -9.72
N PHE A 42 -7.24 -0.82 -8.84
CA PHE A 42 -6.59 -0.48 -7.58
C PHE A 42 -7.16 -1.33 -6.44
N TYR A 43 -6.28 -1.90 -5.62
CA TYR A 43 -6.64 -2.66 -4.42
C TYR A 43 -6.07 -2.00 -3.17
N ASP A 44 -6.93 -1.78 -2.17
CA ASP A 44 -6.58 -1.25 -0.86
C ASP A 44 -6.77 -2.33 0.22
N LEU A 45 -5.66 -2.87 0.73
CA LEU A 45 -5.68 -3.98 1.70
C LEU A 45 -5.72 -3.43 3.13
N GLY A 46 -6.85 -3.64 3.80
CA GLY A 46 -7.17 -2.95 5.06
C GLY A 46 -7.72 -1.55 4.80
N CYS A 47 -8.71 -1.43 3.92
CA CYS A 47 -9.14 -0.14 3.36
C CYS A 47 -9.81 0.82 4.36
N GLY A 48 -10.10 0.38 5.59
CA GLY A 48 -10.70 1.22 6.62
C GLY A 48 -11.99 1.86 6.14
N ARG A 49 -12.02 3.19 6.01
CA ARG A 49 -13.18 3.97 5.53
C ARG A 49 -13.31 4.04 3.99
N GLY A 50 -12.46 3.37 3.24
CA GLY A 50 -12.46 3.35 1.76
C GLY A 50 -11.96 4.63 1.10
N GLN A 51 -11.36 5.54 1.86
CA GLN A 51 -10.95 6.87 1.38
C GLN A 51 -9.94 6.80 0.23
N LEU A 52 -8.98 5.87 0.30
CA LEU A 52 -7.98 5.65 -0.74
C LEU A 52 -8.63 5.20 -2.06
N CYS A 53 -9.60 4.28 -1.99
CA CYS A 53 -10.38 3.84 -3.15
C CYS A 53 -11.15 5.00 -3.79
N VAL A 54 -11.74 5.89 -2.98
CA VAL A 54 -12.44 7.07 -3.48
C VAL A 54 -11.50 7.98 -4.24
N VAL A 55 -10.34 8.32 -3.68
CA VAL A 55 -9.36 9.20 -4.34
C VAL A 55 -8.80 8.56 -5.62
N ALA A 56 -8.50 7.26 -5.59
CA ALA A 56 -8.04 6.53 -6.77
C ALA A 56 -9.03 6.65 -7.93
N VAL A 57 -10.33 6.51 -7.66
CA VAL A 57 -11.39 6.55 -8.69
C VAL A 57 -11.79 7.96 -9.09
N ALA A 58 -11.85 8.89 -8.14
CA ALA A 58 -12.35 10.24 -8.38
C ALA A 58 -11.29 11.19 -8.94
N GLU A 59 -10.05 11.10 -8.47
CA GLU A 59 -8.96 12.02 -8.88
C GLU A 59 -8.04 11.39 -9.92
N PHE A 60 -7.60 10.15 -9.68
CA PHE A 60 -6.67 9.45 -10.59
C PHE A 60 -7.39 8.71 -11.71
N GLY A 61 -8.72 8.62 -11.62
CA GLY A 61 -9.57 8.05 -12.65
C GLY A 61 -9.34 6.58 -12.91
N VAL A 62 -8.79 5.82 -11.95
CA VAL A 62 -8.56 4.37 -12.11
C VAL A 62 -9.86 3.69 -12.54
N LYS A 63 -9.73 2.63 -13.34
CA LYS A 63 -10.89 1.95 -13.94
C LYS A 63 -11.84 1.41 -12.87
N ARG A 64 -11.28 0.81 -11.82
CA ARG A 64 -11.98 0.18 -10.71
C ARG A 64 -11.12 0.22 -9.46
N ALA A 65 -11.74 0.31 -8.29
CA ALA A 65 -11.07 0.12 -7.01
C ALA A 65 -11.80 -0.94 -6.16
N VAL A 66 -11.03 -1.72 -5.41
CA VAL A 66 -11.53 -2.72 -4.46
C VAL A 66 -10.88 -2.47 -3.11
N GLY A 67 -11.70 -2.18 -2.10
CA GLY A 67 -11.25 -2.11 -0.71
C GLY A 67 -11.54 -3.42 0.00
N ILE A 68 -10.53 -4.04 0.62
CA ILE A 68 -10.69 -5.25 1.43
C ILE A 68 -10.55 -4.86 2.90
N GLU A 69 -11.54 -5.19 3.72
CA GLU A 69 -11.55 -4.88 5.15
C GLU A 69 -12.08 -6.06 5.97
N LEU A 70 -11.26 -6.56 6.89
CA LEU A 70 -11.58 -7.74 7.70
C LEU A 70 -12.69 -7.48 8.72
N HIS A 71 -12.73 -6.29 9.33
CA HIS A 71 -13.71 -5.98 10.35
C HIS A 71 -15.06 -5.63 9.71
N ARG A 72 -16.05 -6.51 9.89
CA ARG A 72 -17.41 -6.39 9.33
C ARG A 72 -18.03 -5.01 9.50
N GLY A 73 -17.94 -4.44 10.71
CA GLY A 73 -18.52 -3.12 10.98
C GLY A 73 -17.82 -1.96 10.28
N ARG A 74 -16.52 -2.10 9.95
CA ARG A 74 -15.78 -1.07 9.20
C ARG A 74 -16.09 -1.20 7.71
N ALA A 75 -16.08 -2.42 7.19
CA ALA A 75 -16.46 -2.73 5.81
C ALA A 75 -17.89 -2.24 5.49
N ALA A 76 -18.86 -2.48 6.38
CA ALA A 76 -20.23 -2.02 6.19
C ALA A 76 -20.34 -0.49 6.11
N LYS A 77 -19.67 0.24 7.01
CA LYS A 77 -19.63 1.70 6.99
C LYS A 77 -18.93 2.26 5.76
N ALA A 78 -17.85 1.62 5.31
CA ALA A 78 -17.17 1.99 4.08
C ALA A 78 -18.09 1.78 2.86
N ALA A 79 -18.78 0.64 2.78
CA ALA A 79 -19.72 0.35 1.70
C ALA A 79 -20.89 1.34 1.64
N GLU A 80 -21.52 1.63 2.78
CA GLU A 80 -22.60 2.63 2.91
C GLU A 80 -22.12 4.00 2.41
N ARG A 81 -20.94 4.42 2.83
CA ARG A 81 -20.32 5.66 2.38
C ARG A 81 -20.05 5.69 0.87
N ILE A 82 -19.56 4.60 0.27
CA ILE A 82 -19.39 4.50 -1.19
C ILE A 82 -20.74 4.60 -1.91
N GLN A 83 -21.80 4.03 -1.34
CA GLN A 83 -23.16 4.13 -1.86
C GLN A 83 -23.72 5.55 -1.78
N GLU A 84 -23.59 6.23 -0.64
CA GLU A 84 -23.94 7.65 -0.48
C GLU A 84 -23.17 8.56 -1.45
N MET A 85 -21.95 8.15 -1.83
CA MET A 85 -21.14 8.83 -2.83
C MET A 85 -21.59 8.60 -4.28
N GLY A 86 -22.43 7.58 -4.54
CA GLY A 86 -22.82 7.17 -5.87
C GLY A 86 -21.67 6.53 -6.66
N LEU A 87 -20.69 5.94 -5.97
CA LEU A 87 -19.46 5.41 -6.57
C LEU A 87 -19.43 3.88 -6.68
N THR A 88 -20.55 3.20 -6.37
CA THR A 88 -20.67 1.73 -6.35
C THR A 88 -20.45 1.07 -7.71
N SER A 89 -20.55 1.81 -8.82
CA SER A 89 -20.25 1.30 -10.16
C SER A 89 -18.75 1.12 -10.43
N ARG A 90 -17.88 1.75 -9.62
CA ARG A 90 -16.42 1.72 -9.78
C ARG A 90 -15.67 1.31 -8.52
N ILE A 91 -16.30 1.34 -7.36
CA ILE A 91 -15.70 0.98 -6.08
C ILE A 91 -16.49 -0.16 -5.45
N GLU A 92 -15.80 -1.24 -5.12
CA GLU A 92 -16.32 -2.39 -4.38
C GLU A 92 -15.66 -2.44 -3.01
N ILE A 93 -16.42 -2.69 -1.94
CA ILE A 93 -15.89 -2.98 -0.61
C ILE A 93 -16.20 -4.43 -0.27
N ARG A 94 -15.16 -5.20 0.07
CA ARG A 94 -15.25 -6.62 0.43
C ARG A 94 -14.93 -6.80 1.91
N ASN A 95 -15.85 -7.45 2.63
CA ASN A 95 -15.57 -7.88 3.99
C ASN A 95 -14.87 -9.23 3.98
N GLU A 96 -13.56 -9.22 3.74
CA GLU A 96 -12.74 -10.40 3.52
C GLU A 96 -11.40 -10.30 4.26
N ASP A 97 -10.74 -11.43 4.44
CA ASP A 97 -9.31 -11.48 4.74
C ASP A 97 -8.54 -11.40 3.43
N PHE A 98 -7.67 -10.39 3.26
CA PHE A 98 -6.88 -10.24 2.03
C PHE A 98 -5.88 -11.38 1.83
N MET A 99 -5.51 -12.11 2.90
CA MET A 99 -4.66 -13.30 2.80
C MET A 99 -5.35 -14.40 1.98
N GLU A 100 -6.68 -14.49 2.08
CA GLU A 100 -7.48 -15.49 1.37
C GLU A 100 -8.12 -14.93 0.09
N SER A 101 -8.29 -13.61 0.02
CA SER A 101 -8.97 -12.91 -1.08
C SER A 101 -8.30 -13.14 -2.45
N ASP A 102 -9.11 -13.08 -3.49
CA ASP A 102 -8.62 -13.08 -4.87
C ASP A 102 -8.18 -11.67 -5.31
N LEU A 103 -6.92 -11.57 -5.73
CA LEU A 103 -6.24 -10.33 -6.12
C LEU A 103 -5.77 -10.36 -7.59
N HIS A 104 -6.21 -11.35 -8.39
CA HIS A 104 -5.61 -11.62 -9.70
C HIS A 104 -5.82 -10.51 -10.74
N ASP A 105 -6.82 -9.66 -10.60
CA ASP A 105 -7.10 -8.53 -11.49
C ASP A 105 -6.41 -7.23 -11.05
N ALA A 106 -5.80 -7.20 -9.87
CA ALA A 106 -5.10 -6.02 -9.35
C ALA A 106 -3.90 -5.63 -10.23
N THR A 107 -3.84 -4.36 -10.62
CA THR A 107 -2.68 -3.76 -11.31
C THR A 107 -1.88 -2.84 -10.38
N ILE A 108 -2.53 -2.34 -9.33
CA ILE A 108 -1.91 -1.62 -8.21
C ILE A 108 -2.49 -2.16 -6.91
N VAL A 109 -1.63 -2.42 -5.93
CA VAL A 109 -1.99 -2.78 -4.56
C VAL A 109 -1.36 -1.78 -3.61
N TYR A 110 -2.11 -1.30 -2.64
CA TYR A 110 -1.56 -0.67 -1.44
C TYR A 110 -1.77 -1.58 -0.24
N CYS A 111 -0.71 -1.82 0.52
CA CYS A 111 -0.76 -2.56 1.78
C CYS A 111 -0.09 -1.70 2.87
N GLY A 112 -0.92 -1.10 3.73
CA GLY A 112 -0.47 -0.28 4.86
C GLY A 112 -0.15 -1.09 6.13
N LEU A 113 -0.12 -2.42 6.03
CA LEU A 113 0.11 -3.32 7.14
C LEU A 113 1.59 -3.75 7.17
N GLY A 114 2.08 -4.10 8.35
CA GLY A 114 3.43 -4.64 8.51
C GLY A 114 3.57 -5.99 7.82
N GLU A 115 4.73 -6.24 7.20
CA GLU A 115 5.02 -7.51 6.53
C GLU A 115 4.96 -8.69 7.50
N VAL A 116 4.35 -9.79 7.03
CA VAL A 116 4.46 -11.13 7.62
C VAL A 116 5.23 -12.06 6.68
N ASP A 117 5.72 -13.21 7.17
CA ASP A 117 6.64 -14.05 6.40
C ASP A 117 6.09 -14.51 5.03
N GLU A 118 4.77 -14.71 4.99
CA GLU A 118 4.06 -15.27 3.87
C GLU A 118 3.91 -14.25 2.73
N ASP A 119 3.96 -12.95 3.00
CA ASP A 119 3.54 -11.88 2.07
C ASP A 119 4.26 -11.93 0.73
N VAL A 120 5.60 -12.00 0.74
CA VAL A 120 6.39 -12.06 -0.51
C VAL A 120 5.97 -13.25 -1.38
N ALA A 121 5.70 -14.40 -0.76
CA ALA A 121 5.29 -15.60 -1.47
C ALA A 121 3.82 -15.54 -1.88
N LEU A 122 2.96 -14.99 -1.03
CA LEU A 122 1.54 -14.79 -1.26
C LEU A 122 1.30 -13.85 -2.43
N PHE A 123 1.80 -12.62 -2.34
CA PHE A 123 1.65 -11.60 -3.38
C PHE A 123 2.34 -12.03 -4.68
N GLY A 124 3.49 -12.70 -4.58
CA GLY A 124 4.19 -13.25 -5.74
C GLY A 124 3.39 -14.31 -6.50
N ARG A 125 2.43 -15.00 -5.85
CA ARG A 125 1.51 -15.97 -6.48
C ARG A 125 0.19 -15.36 -6.91
N LYS A 126 -0.40 -14.49 -6.08
CA LYS A 126 -1.75 -13.94 -6.30
C LYS A 126 -1.77 -12.80 -7.31
N LEU A 127 -0.69 -12.03 -7.43
CA LEU A 127 -0.63 -10.85 -8.30
C LEU A 127 -0.02 -11.18 -9.67
N LYS A 128 -0.54 -10.54 -10.72
CA LYS A 128 0.00 -10.68 -12.07
C LYS A 128 1.35 -9.98 -12.22
N THR A 129 2.14 -10.46 -13.18
CA THR A 129 3.35 -9.75 -13.63
C THR A 129 3.01 -8.33 -14.06
N GLY A 130 3.82 -7.37 -13.64
CA GLY A 130 3.60 -5.94 -13.83
C GLY A 130 2.79 -5.27 -12.72
N CYS A 131 2.15 -6.02 -11.82
CA CYS A 131 1.46 -5.45 -10.67
C CYS A 131 2.45 -4.66 -9.80
N ARG A 132 2.00 -3.48 -9.37
CA ARG A 132 2.75 -2.54 -8.54
C ARG A 132 2.20 -2.60 -7.13
N ILE A 133 3.03 -2.90 -6.15
CA ILE A 133 2.62 -2.88 -4.75
C ILE A 133 3.32 -1.73 -4.03
N VAL A 134 2.55 -0.93 -3.30
CA VAL A 134 3.05 0.13 -2.43
C VAL A 134 2.88 -0.31 -0.98
N SER A 135 3.98 -0.30 -0.23
CA SER A 135 3.99 -0.56 1.21
C SER A 135 4.31 0.71 2.01
N LEU A 136 3.98 0.69 3.29
CA LEU A 136 4.24 1.77 4.23
C LEU A 136 5.47 1.45 5.12
N PHE A 137 6.28 2.47 5.36
CA PHE A 137 7.51 2.51 6.17
C PHE A 137 8.67 1.64 5.67
N LEU A 138 8.42 0.43 5.17
CA LEU A 138 9.45 -0.47 4.69
C LEU A 138 8.99 -1.21 3.41
N PRO A 139 9.89 -1.50 2.45
CA PRO A 139 9.64 -2.54 1.47
C PRO A 139 9.73 -3.92 2.14
N PHE A 140 9.27 -4.96 1.45
CA PHE A 140 9.43 -6.32 1.94
C PHE A 140 10.91 -6.68 2.13
N VAL A 141 11.21 -7.38 3.22
CA VAL A 141 12.57 -7.77 3.58
C VAL A 141 13.19 -8.62 2.48
N GLY A 142 14.34 -8.17 1.96
CA GLY A 142 15.04 -8.82 0.85
C GLY A 142 14.47 -8.51 -0.53
N ILE A 143 13.46 -7.65 -0.65
CA ILE A 143 12.96 -7.13 -1.92
C ILE A 143 13.50 -5.72 -2.13
N LEU A 144 14.17 -5.51 -3.25
CA LEU A 144 14.65 -4.19 -3.63
C LEU A 144 13.46 -3.33 -4.11
N PRO A 145 13.24 -2.14 -3.53
CA PRO A 145 12.24 -1.23 -4.05
C PRO A 145 12.60 -0.80 -5.49
N ALA A 146 11.55 -0.58 -6.29
CA ALA A 146 11.65 -0.03 -7.64
C ALA A 146 11.69 1.51 -7.61
N ALA A 147 11.00 2.11 -6.65
CA ALA A 147 11.01 3.54 -6.36
C ALA A 147 10.53 3.74 -4.92
N ALA A 148 10.66 4.94 -4.40
CA ALA A 148 10.11 5.29 -3.11
C ALA A 148 9.84 6.79 -3.02
N ASP A 149 8.95 7.14 -2.11
CA ASP A 149 8.70 8.50 -1.68
C ASP A 149 8.27 8.42 -0.21
N TYR A 150 9.20 8.72 0.72
CA TYR A 150 9.07 8.38 2.14
C TYR A 150 7.76 8.89 2.77
N PRO A 151 6.95 8.06 3.45
CA PRO A 151 7.30 6.73 3.96
C PRO A 151 6.89 5.55 3.04
N PHE A 152 6.67 5.76 1.75
CA PHE A 152 6.13 4.73 0.86
C PHE A 152 7.19 4.12 -0.06
N TYR A 153 7.10 2.80 -0.26
CA TYR A 153 8.00 2.05 -1.15
C TYR A 153 7.20 1.33 -2.22
N LEU A 154 7.62 1.48 -3.47
CA LEU A 154 7.05 0.77 -4.61
C LEU A 154 7.87 -0.49 -4.89
N MET A 155 7.20 -1.62 -5.01
CA MET A 155 7.75 -2.86 -5.54
C MET A 155 6.93 -3.30 -6.76
N LYS A 156 7.53 -4.12 -7.64
CA LYS A 156 6.88 -4.64 -8.83
C LYS A 156 6.94 -6.16 -8.84
N VAL A 157 5.90 -6.81 -9.34
CA VAL A 157 5.84 -8.25 -9.53
C VAL A 157 6.35 -8.60 -10.94
N PRO A 158 7.25 -9.59 -11.11
CA PRO A 158 7.89 -10.40 -10.07
C PRO A 158 8.87 -9.58 -9.21
N PHE A 159 8.90 -9.86 -7.91
CA PHE A 159 9.75 -9.14 -6.97
C PHE A 159 11.24 -9.29 -7.25
N ARG A 160 11.96 -8.17 -7.26
CA ARG A 160 13.42 -8.15 -7.40
C ARG A 160 14.09 -8.46 -6.06
N LYS A 161 14.40 -9.74 -5.86
CA LYS A 161 15.03 -10.26 -4.63
C LYS A 161 16.52 -9.93 -4.58
N THR A 162 17.05 -9.73 -3.38
CA THR A 162 18.49 -9.65 -3.08
C THR A 162 18.83 -10.52 -1.88
N LYS A 163 20.07 -11.04 -1.84
CA LYS A 163 20.68 -11.66 -0.66
C LYS A 163 21.74 -10.78 0.00
N ASP A 164 22.01 -9.63 -0.59
CA ASP A 164 22.94 -8.63 -0.08
C ASP A 164 22.17 -7.68 0.84
N VAL A 165 22.45 -7.78 2.14
CA VAL A 165 21.82 -6.96 3.17
C VAL A 165 22.22 -5.49 3.05
N SER A 166 23.49 -5.20 2.75
CA SER A 166 24.00 -3.83 2.61
C SER A 166 23.34 -3.12 1.41
N LEU A 167 23.18 -3.84 0.29
CA LEU A 167 22.44 -3.32 -0.85
C LEU A 167 20.96 -3.10 -0.51
N TRP A 168 20.33 -4.01 0.23
CA TRP A 168 18.93 -3.82 0.62
C TRP A 168 18.77 -2.61 1.54
N THR A 169 19.58 -2.53 2.61
CA THR A 169 19.54 -1.44 3.59
C THR A 169 19.78 -0.07 2.95
N SER A 170 20.79 0.05 2.08
CA SER A 170 21.05 1.33 1.41
C SER A 170 19.90 1.80 0.50
N LYS A 171 19.12 0.85 -0.07
CA LYS A 171 17.92 1.17 -0.85
C LYS A 171 16.70 1.48 0.02
N VAL A 172 16.65 0.97 1.24
CA VAL A 172 15.63 1.34 2.22
C VAL A 172 15.90 2.74 2.75
N LEU A 173 17.12 3.01 3.21
CA LEU A 173 17.46 4.27 3.89
C LEU A 173 17.83 5.43 2.95
N PHE A 174 17.95 5.18 1.64
CA PHE A 174 18.44 6.14 0.64
C PHE A 174 19.82 6.73 0.96
N THR A 175 20.63 5.99 1.72
CA THR A 175 21.97 6.37 2.20
C THR A 175 22.90 5.16 2.14
N ASP A 176 24.22 5.34 2.32
CA ASP A 176 25.18 4.25 2.46
C ASP A 176 25.20 3.65 3.89
N ALA A 177 24.07 3.74 4.59
CA ALA A 177 23.93 3.33 5.98
C ALA A 177 24.00 1.80 6.16
N SER A 178 24.47 1.40 7.34
CA SER A 178 24.60 0.02 7.77
C SER A 178 23.27 -0.58 8.22
N VAL A 179 23.22 -1.91 8.40
CA VAL A 179 22.04 -2.57 8.96
C VAL A 179 21.82 -2.20 10.43
N GLU A 180 22.89 -1.86 11.15
CA GLU A 180 22.84 -1.33 12.50
C GLU A 180 22.15 0.04 12.53
N ASP A 181 22.47 0.92 11.57
CA ASP A 181 21.81 2.22 11.43
C ASP A 181 20.32 2.06 11.13
N LEU A 182 19.94 1.10 10.28
CA LEU A 182 18.54 0.76 10.04
C LEU A 182 17.84 0.33 11.33
N TYR A 183 18.44 -0.57 12.11
CA TYR A 183 17.83 -0.97 13.38
C TYR A 183 17.72 0.20 14.34
N GLN A 184 18.70 1.11 14.37
CA GLN A 184 18.66 2.31 15.20
C GLN A 184 17.55 3.26 14.76
N GLU A 185 17.39 3.53 13.47
CA GLU A 185 16.30 4.35 12.93
C GLU A 185 14.94 3.75 13.30
N LEU A 186 14.75 2.45 13.01
CA LEU A 186 13.53 1.73 13.36
C LEU A 186 13.25 1.74 14.87
N ASP A 187 14.28 1.66 15.72
CA ASP A 187 14.11 1.67 17.17
C ASP A 187 13.81 3.06 17.76
N THR A 188 14.23 4.14 17.08
CA THR A 188 14.16 5.51 17.59
C THR A 188 13.00 6.31 17.00
N ASP A 189 12.68 6.10 15.73
CA ASP A 189 11.58 6.79 15.08
C ASP A 189 10.24 6.12 15.43
N ARG A 190 9.40 6.90 16.13
CA ARG A 190 8.09 6.49 16.63
C ARG A 190 7.05 6.30 15.53
N GLU A 191 7.32 6.81 14.32
CA GLU A 191 6.45 6.60 13.16
C GLU A 191 6.50 5.15 12.70
N TYR A 192 7.64 4.46 12.84
CA TYR A 192 7.76 3.04 12.51
C TYR A 192 6.92 2.19 13.47
N ARG A 193 5.77 1.73 12.97
CA ARG A 193 4.92 0.76 13.66
C ARG A 193 5.23 -0.65 13.15
N TYR A 194 6.36 -1.20 13.56
CA TYR A 194 6.79 -2.55 13.17
C TYR A 194 6.91 -3.50 14.37
N ASP A 195 6.63 -4.79 14.15
CA ASP A 195 6.93 -5.81 15.15
C ASP A 195 8.41 -6.18 15.10
N LYS A 196 9.18 -5.71 16.08
CA LYS A 196 10.64 -5.88 16.13
C LYS A 196 11.07 -7.33 16.05
N ARG A 197 10.31 -8.23 16.69
CA ARG A 197 10.61 -9.67 16.73
C ARG A 197 10.43 -10.30 15.34
N THR A 198 9.30 -10.03 14.69
CA THR A 198 9.01 -10.53 13.34
C THR A 198 9.99 -9.95 12.33
N PHE A 199 10.27 -8.65 12.38
CA PHE A 199 11.24 -8.03 11.48
C PHE A 199 12.64 -8.63 11.60
N LYS A 200 13.20 -8.73 12.82
CA LYS A 200 14.53 -9.35 13.04
C LYS A 200 14.56 -10.81 12.58
N ARG A 201 13.46 -11.55 12.78
CA ARG A 201 13.33 -12.93 12.30
C ARG A 201 13.31 -13.02 10.77
N MET A 202 12.57 -12.13 10.10
CA MET A 202 12.55 -12.04 8.64
C MET A 202 13.93 -11.64 8.08
N MET A 203 14.61 -10.68 8.70
CA MET A 203 15.97 -10.28 8.34
C MET A 203 16.92 -11.48 8.36
N LYS A 204 16.97 -12.25 9.46
CA LYS A 204 17.79 -13.47 9.56
C LYS A 204 17.40 -14.54 8.53
N LYS A 205 16.11 -14.72 8.28
CA LYS A 205 15.60 -15.70 7.31
C LYS A 205 15.98 -15.35 5.86
N ARG A 206 15.97 -14.06 5.51
CA ARG A 206 16.23 -13.56 4.15
C ARG A 206 17.72 -13.29 3.90
N PHE A 207 18.45 -12.92 4.93
CA PHE A 207 19.89 -12.66 4.92
C PHE A 207 20.59 -13.56 5.95
N PRO A 208 20.86 -14.83 5.63
CA PRO A 208 21.48 -15.76 6.57
C PRO A 208 22.91 -15.41 7.00
N SER A 209 23.50 -14.38 6.37
CA SER A 209 24.81 -13.82 6.74
C SER A 209 24.76 -12.83 7.92
N LEU A 210 23.55 -12.45 8.39
CA LEU A 210 23.31 -11.68 9.61
C LEU A 210 23.25 -12.58 10.85
#